data_AF-A0A2P4P023-F1
#
_entry.id   AF-A0A2P4P023-F1
#
_cell.length_a   1.000
_cell.length_b   1.000
_cell.length_c   1.000
_cell.angle_alpha   90.00
_cell.angle_beta   90.00
_cell.angle_gamma   90.00
#
_symmetry.space_group_name_H-M   'P 1'
#
loop_
_entity.id
_entity.type
_entity.pdbx_description
1 polymer ?
#
loop_
_entity_poly.entity_id
_entity_poly.type
_entity_poly.pdbx_seq_one_letter_code
_entity_poly.pdbx_strand_id
1 'polypeptide(L)'
;MSWKKIDGILTQLAVGRDNNVWGINFKDEIFQYTGQTWRNIEGLAVNVGVGADGTVWVVNRFDQIFAWNGIGWTNVPGALVQISVGDKSQVWGVNRADNVFYRTNGDVLNGTWVQVPGLLINVSVASDGTVWGVSRNRDIFKWNGKDWIQIGGKLKQIYTSSESSVVGIGINNNVLQYKDGQWLQYKDIILENVAISIDNNLWGIDSMEEIYMFQPNLLYTSRFV
;
A
#
# COMPACT_ATOMS: atom_id res chain seq x y z
N MET A 1 4.26 12.40 20.27
CA MET A 1 3.48 12.19 19.03
C MET A 1 2.67 10.93 19.26
N SER A 2 1.38 10.93 18.96
CA SER A 2 0.49 9.79 19.18
C SER A 2 -0.32 9.51 17.94
N TRP A 3 -0.70 8.25 17.75
CA TRP A 3 -1.71 7.87 16.77
C TRP A 3 -3.04 8.53 17.12
N LYS A 4 -3.69 9.13 16.13
CA LYS A 4 -5.02 9.73 16.26
C LYS A 4 -6.01 8.79 15.59
N LYS A 5 -7.02 8.36 16.34
CA LYS A 5 -8.15 7.62 15.80
C LYS A 5 -8.95 8.49 14.82
N ILE A 6 -9.35 7.90 13.70
CA ILE A 6 -10.19 8.50 12.66
C ILE A 6 -11.48 7.68 12.59
N ASP A 7 -12.62 8.36 12.60
CA ASP A 7 -13.92 7.68 12.54
C ASP A 7 -14.06 6.89 11.23
N GLY A 8 -14.59 5.66 11.34
CA GLY A 8 -14.75 4.72 10.25
C GLY A 8 -14.24 3.33 10.63
N ILE A 9 -14.60 2.33 9.81
CA ILE A 9 -14.10 0.96 9.92
C ILE A 9 -13.64 0.48 8.56
N LEU A 10 -12.44 -0.07 8.48
CA LEU A 10 -11.83 -0.57 7.26
C LEU A 10 -11.05 -1.85 7.55
N THR A 11 -10.84 -2.67 6.53
CA THR A 11 -9.98 -3.86 6.57
C THR A 11 -8.68 -3.66 5.79
N GLN A 12 -8.66 -2.72 4.84
CA GLN A 12 -7.44 -2.31 4.14
C GLN A 12 -7.54 -0.84 3.71
N LEU A 13 -6.40 -0.13 3.76
CA LEU A 13 -6.27 1.21 3.21
C LEU A 13 -4.97 1.40 2.43
N ALA A 14 -4.95 2.45 1.61
CA ALA A 14 -3.78 2.95 0.90
C ALA A 14 -3.83 4.48 0.83
N VAL A 15 -2.65 5.10 0.78
CA VAL A 15 -2.50 6.55 0.71
C VAL A 15 -1.38 6.92 -0.25
N GLY A 16 -1.67 7.76 -1.24
CA GLY A 16 -0.64 8.33 -2.10
C GLY A 16 -0.08 9.63 -1.50
N ARG A 17 -0.98 10.57 -1.25
CA ARG A 17 -0.76 11.86 -0.61
C ARG A 17 -1.81 12.06 0.47
N ASP A 18 -1.59 12.91 1.46
CA ASP A 18 -2.48 12.99 2.64
C ASP A 18 -3.96 13.25 2.34
N ASN A 19 -4.23 13.95 1.23
CA ASN A 19 -5.58 14.24 0.76
C ASN A 19 -6.16 13.14 -0.16
N ASN A 20 -5.44 12.04 -0.37
CA ASN A 20 -5.82 10.93 -1.21
C ASN A 20 -5.63 9.60 -0.47
N VAL A 21 -6.57 9.34 0.43
CA VAL A 21 -6.66 8.09 1.21
C VAL A 21 -7.90 7.34 0.76
N TRP A 22 -7.72 6.07 0.43
CA TRP A 22 -8.80 5.16 0.10
C TRP A 22 -8.76 3.93 0.98
N GLY A 23 -9.93 3.35 1.21
CA GLY A 23 -10.06 2.17 2.03
C GLY A 23 -11.19 1.26 1.58
N ILE A 24 -11.14 0.04 2.08
CA ILE A 24 -12.11 -1.01 1.87
C ILE A 24 -12.54 -1.52 3.24
N ASN A 25 -13.82 -1.83 3.45
CA ASN A 25 -14.32 -2.43 4.69
C ASN A 25 -14.57 -3.94 4.57
N PHE A 26 -15.03 -4.58 5.64
CA PHE A 26 -15.29 -6.04 5.68
C PHE A 26 -16.40 -6.51 4.72
N LYS A 27 -17.19 -5.59 4.16
CA LYS A 27 -18.23 -5.86 3.15
C LYS A 27 -17.73 -5.66 1.72
N ASP A 28 -16.43 -5.43 1.54
CA ASP A 28 -15.77 -5.03 0.29
C ASP A 28 -16.17 -3.64 -0.22
N GLU A 29 -16.91 -2.85 0.56
CA GLU A 29 -17.33 -1.51 0.14
C GLU A 29 -16.13 -0.57 0.08
N ILE A 30 -16.06 0.25 -0.96
CA ILE A 30 -14.94 1.16 -1.23
C ILE A 30 -15.26 2.55 -0.68
N PHE A 31 -14.28 3.18 -0.02
CA PHE A 31 -14.42 4.51 0.53
C PHE A 31 -13.24 5.40 0.18
N GLN A 32 -13.52 6.68 -0.09
CA GLN A 32 -12.54 7.75 -0.21
C GLN A 32 -12.65 8.69 0.99
N TYR A 33 -11.52 9.00 1.63
CA TYR A 33 -11.49 9.98 2.71
C TYR A 33 -11.56 11.41 2.15
N THR A 34 -12.44 12.24 2.71
CA THR A 34 -12.65 13.63 2.27
C THR A 34 -11.87 14.67 3.09
N GLY A 35 -11.04 14.21 4.03
CA GLY A 35 -10.41 15.06 5.04
C GLY A 35 -11.24 15.23 6.32
N GLN A 36 -12.51 14.79 6.30
CA GLN A 36 -13.40 14.84 7.45
C GLN A 36 -14.16 13.53 7.65
N THR A 37 -14.68 12.96 6.56
CA THR A 37 -15.49 11.73 6.57
C THR A 37 -15.10 10.79 5.44
N TRP A 38 -15.68 9.59 5.43
CA TRP A 38 -15.54 8.61 4.37
C TRP A 38 -16.72 8.70 3.41
N ARG A 39 -16.44 9.00 2.14
CA ARG A 39 -17.43 8.94 1.07
C ARG A 39 -17.42 7.55 0.46
N ASN A 40 -18.56 6.86 0.49
CA ASN A 40 -18.71 5.59 -0.22
C ASN A 40 -18.61 5.80 -1.73
N ILE A 41 -17.86 4.92 -2.39
CA ILE A 41 -17.68 4.87 -3.85
C ILE A 41 -18.28 3.56 -4.31
N GLU A 42 -19.23 3.63 -5.26
CA GLU A 42 -19.91 2.44 -5.77
C GLU A 42 -18.90 1.44 -6.34
N GLY A 43 -19.03 0.18 -5.95
CA GLY A 43 -18.13 -0.91 -6.32
C GLY A 43 -17.77 -1.79 -5.13
N LEU A 44 -17.18 -2.95 -5.42
CA LEU A 44 -16.71 -3.90 -4.42
C LEU A 44 -15.25 -4.28 -4.71
N ALA A 45 -14.39 -4.16 -3.72
CA ALA A 45 -12.97 -4.49 -3.81
C ALA A 45 -12.48 -5.19 -2.54
N VAL A 46 -11.35 -5.88 -2.62
CA VAL A 46 -10.65 -6.48 -1.47
C VAL A 46 -9.26 -5.89 -1.25
N ASN A 47 -8.72 -5.17 -2.24
CA ASN A 47 -7.50 -4.39 -2.08
C ASN A 47 -7.52 -3.15 -3.00
N VAL A 48 -7.05 -2.01 -2.48
CA VAL A 48 -6.91 -0.73 -3.18
C VAL A 48 -5.45 -0.25 -3.13
N GLY A 49 -4.97 0.26 -4.26
CA GLY A 49 -3.70 0.97 -4.41
C GLY A 49 -3.95 2.42 -4.83
N VAL A 50 -3.20 3.36 -4.25
CA VAL A 50 -3.39 4.80 -4.42
C VAL A 50 -2.04 5.47 -4.67
N GLY A 51 -1.91 6.11 -5.83
CA GLY A 51 -0.71 6.87 -6.21
C GLY A 51 -0.70 8.30 -5.72
N ALA A 52 0.49 8.88 -5.61
CA ALA A 52 0.72 10.26 -5.18
C ALA A 52 0.07 11.31 -6.10
N ASP A 53 -0.22 10.93 -7.36
CA ASP A 53 -0.84 11.79 -8.38
C ASP A 53 -2.38 11.71 -8.41
N GLY A 54 -3.01 10.92 -7.53
CA GLY A 54 -4.46 10.72 -7.57
C GLY A 54 -4.90 9.40 -8.19
N THR A 55 -4.00 8.65 -8.83
CA THR A 55 -4.35 7.41 -9.52
C THR A 55 -4.81 6.34 -8.53
N VAL A 56 -5.92 5.66 -8.81
CA VAL A 56 -6.49 4.64 -7.92
C VAL A 56 -6.84 3.40 -8.71
N TRP A 57 -6.35 2.25 -8.22
CA TRP A 57 -6.67 0.94 -8.77
C TRP A 57 -7.15 0.03 -7.65
N VAL A 58 -8.04 -0.88 -7.99
CA VAL A 58 -8.59 -1.88 -7.07
C VAL A 58 -8.53 -3.26 -7.67
N VAL A 59 -8.52 -4.27 -6.80
CA VAL A 59 -8.80 -5.66 -7.14
C VAL A 59 -9.96 -6.16 -6.31
N ASN A 60 -10.83 -6.98 -6.90
CA ASN A 60 -12.00 -7.54 -6.22
C ASN A 60 -11.81 -9.01 -5.82
N ARG A 61 -12.80 -9.58 -5.14
CA ARG A 61 -12.78 -10.99 -4.68
C ARG A 61 -12.69 -12.04 -5.78
N PHE A 62 -12.93 -11.66 -7.03
CA PHE A 62 -12.80 -12.50 -8.22
C PHE A 62 -11.45 -12.27 -8.94
N ASP A 63 -10.51 -11.62 -8.25
CA ASP A 63 -9.18 -11.23 -8.74
C ASP A 63 -9.21 -10.24 -9.92
N GLN A 64 -10.38 -9.67 -10.23
CA GLN A 64 -10.52 -8.71 -11.34
C GLN A 64 -9.96 -7.36 -10.94
N ILE A 65 -9.34 -6.69 -11.91
CA ILE A 65 -8.62 -5.43 -11.72
C ILE A 65 -9.46 -4.28 -12.30
N PHE A 66 -9.54 -3.16 -11.59
CA PHE A 66 -10.22 -1.97 -12.07
C PHE A 66 -9.42 -0.70 -11.75
N ALA A 67 -9.41 0.25 -12.68
CA ALA A 67 -8.86 1.58 -12.49
C ALA A 67 -9.99 2.61 -12.36
N TRP A 68 -9.85 3.54 -11.43
CA TRP A 68 -10.80 4.66 -11.26
C TRP A 68 -10.59 5.70 -12.36
N ASN A 69 -11.67 6.11 -13.04
CA ASN A 69 -11.61 7.12 -14.11
C ASN A 69 -12.18 8.49 -13.71
N GLY A 70 -12.52 8.69 -12.44
CA GLY A 70 -13.14 9.92 -11.94
C GLY A 70 -14.67 9.83 -11.80
N ILE A 71 -15.32 8.93 -12.53
CA ILE A 71 -16.78 8.75 -12.56
C ILE A 71 -17.15 7.32 -12.14
N GLY A 72 -16.36 6.34 -12.57
CA GLY A 72 -16.59 4.93 -12.30
C GLY A 72 -15.32 4.09 -12.48
N TRP A 73 -15.52 2.77 -12.49
CA TRP A 73 -14.45 1.80 -12.61
C TRP A 73 -14.30 1.30 -14.05
N THR A 74 -13.08 1.36 -14.57
CA THR A 74 -12.73 0.76 -15.86
C THR A 74 -12.01 -0.56 -15.61
N ASN A 75 -12.53 -1.65 -16.16
CA ASN A 75 -11.87 -2.96 -16.06
C ASN A 75 -10.51 -2.94 -16.77
N VAL A 76 -9.49 -3.50 -16.11
CA VAL A 76 -8.18 -3.72 -16.70
C VAL A 76 -7.95 -5.23 -16.81
N PRO A 77 -7.69 -5.77 -18.02
CA PRO A 77 -7.48 -7.20 -18.20
C PRO A 77 -6.31 -7.72 -17.35
N GLY A 78 -6.52 -8.86 -16.69
CA GLY A 78 -5.56 -9.50 -15.80
C GLY A 78 -6.24 -10.08 -14.57
N ALA A 79 -5.46 -10.76 -13.72
CA ALA A 79 -5.92 -11.29 -12.45
C ALA A 79 -4.88 -11.06 -11.35
N LEU A 80 -5.24 -10.30 -10.32
CA LEU A 80 -4.38 -9.96 -9.19
C LEU A 80 -5.17 -10.06 -7.88
N VAL A 81 -4.47 -10.33 -6.78
CA VAL A 81 -5.03 -10.32 -5.41
C VAL A 81 -4.59 -9.13 -4.59
N GLN A 82 -3.53 -8.45 -5.03
CA GLN A 82 -3.07 -7.21 -4.43
C GLN A 82 -2.47 -6.32 -5.51
N ILE A 83 -2.72 -5.02 -5.39
CA ILE A 83 -2.24 -3.98 -6.30
C ILE A 83 -1.63 -2.82 -5.52
N SER A 84 -0.60 -2.22 -6.08
CA SER A 84 0.06 -1.01 -5.58
C SER A 84 0.26 -0.04 -6.72
N VAL A 85 0.02 1.24 -6.42
CA VAL A 85 0.07 2.34 -7.37
C VAL A 85 0.96 3.41 -6.77
N GLY A 86 2.05 3.76 -7.45
CA GLY A 86 2.91 4.90 -7.08
C GLY A 86 2.42 6.19 -7.74
N ASP A 87 2.09 6.10 -9.02
CA ASP A 87 1.45 7.12 -9.85
C ASP A 87 0.83 6.45 -11.10
N LYS A 88 0.33 7.26 -12.06
CA LYS A 88 -0.25 6.78 -13.32
C LYS A 88 0.66 5.89 -14.17
N SER A 89 1.98 5.94 -13.96
CA SER A 89 2.98 5.18 -14.72
C SER A 89 3.54 3.99 -13.95
N GLN A 90 3.36 3.98 -12.62
CA GLN A 90 3.91 2.99 -11.70
C GLN A 90 2.79 2.16 -11.07
N VAL A 91 2.44 1.04 -11.70
CA VAL A 91 1.42 0.11 -11.19
C VAL A 91 2.00 -1.30 -11.14
N TRP A 92 1.99 -1.88 -9.95
CA TRP A 92 2.52 -3.22 -9.66
C TRP A 92 1.49 -4.04 -8.90
N GLY A 93 1.60 -5.35 -8.96
CA GLY A 93 0.74 -6.22 -8.17
C GLY A 93 1.20 -7.66 -8.16
N VAL A 94 0.51 -8.46 -7.36
CA VAL A 94 0.74 -9.91 -7.25
C VAL A 94 -0.54 -10.69 -7.47
N ASN A 95 -0.43 -11.90 -8.03
CA ASN A 95 -1.55 -12.81 -8.25
C ASN A 95 -1.64 -13.90 -7.15
N ARG A 96 -2.65 -14.78 -7.25
CA ARG A 96 -2.84 -15.91 -6.31
C ARG A 96 -1.68 -16.90 -6.24
N ALA A 97 -0.86 -16.97 -7.29
CA ALA A 97 0.31 -17.84 -7.37
C ALA A 97 1.59 -17.12 -6.89
N ASP A 98 1.44 -15.97 -6.22
CA ASP A 98 2.51 -15.10 -5.74
C ASP A 98 3.39 -14.51 -6.86
N ASN A 99 2.99 -14.63 -8.13
CA ASN A 99 3.75 -14.03 -9.22
C ASN A 99 3.60 -12.51 -9.20
N VAL A 100 4.70 -11.82 -9.45
CA VAL A 100 4.79 -10.36 -9.42
C VAL A 100 4.68 -9.81 -10.84
N PHE A 101 3.92 -8.74 -11.02
CA PHE A 101 3.76 -8.07 -12.30
C PHE A 101 3.86 -6.56 -12.15
N TYR A 102 4.35 -5.90 -13.20
CA TYR A 102 4.13 -4.48 -13.41
C TYR A 102 3.31 -4.25 -14.67
N ARG A 103 2.57 -3.14 -14.71
CA ARG A 103 1.81 -2.70 -15.89
C ARG A 103 2.68 -1.75 -16.71
N THR A 104 2.88 -2.03 -18.00
CA THR A 104 3.67 -1.14 -18.87
C THR A 104 3.07 0.26 -18.92
N ASN A 105 3.85 1.27 -18.50
CA ASN A 105 3.45 2.68 -18.39
C ASN A 105 2.20 2.93 -17.53
N GLY A 106 1.79 1.98 -16.68
CA GLY A 106 0.54 2.06 -15.93
C GLY A 106 -0.72 2.25 -16.80
N ASP A 107 -0.65 1.96 -18.10
CA ASP A 107 -1.72 2.26 -19.04
C ASP A 107 -2.91 1.30 -18.86
N VAL A 108 -4.08 1.89 -18.59
CA VAL A 108 -5.36 1.19 -18.38
C VAL A 108 -5.81 0.44 -19.63
N LEU A 109 -5.69 1.05 -20.81
CA LEU A 109 -6.26 0.54 -22.07
C LEU A 109 -5.27 -0.31 -22.86
N ASN A 110 -4.04 0.19 -23.03
CA ASN A 110 -3.06 -0.39 -23.97
C ASN A 110 -1.86 -1.04 -23.26
N GLY A 111 -1.78 -0.95 -21.94
CA GLY A 111 -0.71 -1.59 -21.20
C GLY A 111 -0.74 -3.11 -21.33
N THR A 112 0.36 -3.75 -20.93
CA THR A 112 0.43 -5.19 -20.70
C THR A 112 0.97 -5.46 -19.31
N TRP A 113 0.58 -6.58 -18.72
CA TRP A 113 1.19 -7.07 -17.48
C TRP A 113 2.46 -7.83 -17.82
N VAL A 114 3.60 -7.31 -17.37
CA VAL A 114 4.89 -7.96 -17.53
C VAL A 114 5.26 -8.62 -16.23
N GLN A 115 5.51 -9.93 -16.28
CA GLN A 115 5.92 -10.69 -15.10
C GLN A 115 7.36 -10.33 -14.73
N VAL A 116 7.57 -10.06 -13.45
CA VAL A 116 8.89 -9.88 -12.84
C VAL A 116 9.28 -11.19 -12.15
N PRO A 117 10.49 -11.72 -12.36
CA PRO A 117 10.95 -12.91 -11.66
C PRO A 117 10.88 -12.73 -10.14
N GLY A 118 10.38 -13.74 -9.42
CA GLY A 118 10.21 -13.70 -7.97
C GLY A 118 8.81 -14.12 -7.53
N LEU A 119 8.66 -14.40 -6.23
CA LEU A 119 7.39 -14.79 -5.60
C LEU A 119 7.13 -13.91 -4.37
N LEU A 120 6.11 -13.07 -4.45
CA LEU A 120 5.71 -12.14 -3.39
C LEU A 120 4.21 -12.25 -3.11
N ILE A 121 3.83 -12.05 -1.85
CA ILE A 121 2.42 -11.98 -1.43
C ILE A 121 1.94 -10.53 -1.29
N ASN A 122 2.87 -9.58 -1.27
CA ASN A 122 2.58 -8.16 -1.26
C ASN A 122 3.78 -7.41 -1.88
N VAL A 123 3.46 -6.50 -2.80
CA VAL A 123 4.41 -5.61 -3.46
C VAL A 123 3.93 -4.17 -3.32
N SER A 124 4.86 -3.24 -3.15
CA SER A 124 4.59 -1.82 -3.08
C SER A 124 5.53 -1.04 -3.97
N VAL A 125 4.98 -0.10 -4.75
CA VAL A 125 5.71 0.78 -5.66
C VAL A 125 5.41 2.25 -5.34
N ALA A 126 6.43 3.10 -5.38
CA ALA A 126 6.35 4.54 -5.25
C ALA A 126 6.44 5.23 -6.63
N SER A 127 6.07 6.52 -6.70
CA SER A 127 6.13 7.31 -7.94
C SER A 127 7.56 7.52 -8.46
N ASP A 128 8.57 7.47 -7.58
CA ASP A 128 9.99 7.52 -7.96
C ASP A 128 10.51 6.18 -8.54
N GLY A 129 9.65 5.16 -8.65
CA GLY A 129 10.01 3.84 -9.14
C GLY A 129 10.64 2.93 -8.07
N THR A 130 10.72 3.36 -6.81
CA THR A 130 11.11 2.49 -5.69
C THR A 130 10.11 1.36 -5.56
N VAL A 131 10.59 0.11 -5.53
CA VAL A 131 9.74 -1.07 -5.33
C VAL A 131 10.28 -1.92 -4.19
N TRP A 132 9.38 -2.28 -3.29
CA TRP A 132 9.62 -3.24 -2.22
C TRP A 132 8.60 -4.35 -2.25
N GLY A 133 8.92 -5.47 -1.63
CA GLY A 133 7.98 -6.58 -1.51
C GLY A 133 8.30 -7.52 -0.38
N VAL A 134 7.29 -8.33 -0.04
CA VAL A 134 7.38 -9.38 0.98
C VAL A 134 6.93 -10.72 0.42
N SER A 135 7.69 -11.78 0.70
CA SER A 135 7.37 -13.13 0.27
C SER A 135 6.44 -13.86 1.25
N ARG A 136 5.94 -15.02 0.84
CA ARG A 136 5.16 -15.91 1.71
C ARG A 136 5.91 -16.32 2.98
N ASN A 137 7.24 -16.41 2.91
CA ASN A 137 8.14 -16.69 4.04
C ASN A 137 8.46 -15.45 4.89
N ARG A 138 7.74 -14.34 4.65
CA ARG A 138 7.90 -13.05 5.32
C ARG A 138 9.26 -12.38 5.03
N ASP A 139 10.04 -12.89 4.07
CA ASP A 139 11.29 -12.25 3.65
C ASP A 139 11.00 -10.94 2.92
N ILE A 140 11.85 -9.94 3.13
CA ILE A 140 11.70 -8.59 2.58
C ILE A 140 12.67 -8.42 1.43
N PHE A 141 12.23 -7.79 0.35
CA PHE A 141 13.05 -7.53 -0.83
C PHE A 141 12.89 -6.09 -1.31
N LYS A 142 13.99 -5.48 -1.77
CA LYS A 142 14.02 -4.22 -2.53
C LYS A 142 14.40 -4.54 -3.97
N TRP A 143 13.66 -4.01 -4.94
CA TRP A 143 14.00 -4.11 -6.35
C TRP A 143 15.12 -3.13 -6.69
N ASN A 144 16.15 -3.59 -7.43
CA ASN A 144 17.25 -2.72 -7.87
C ASN A 144 17.16 -2.29 -9.35
N GLY A 145 16.04 -2.57 -10.02
CA GLY A 145 15.87 -2.38 -11.46
C GLY A 145 16.08 -3.64 -12.30
N LYS A 146 16.66 -4.70 -11.70
CA LYS A 146 16.98 -5.95 -12.40
C LYS A 146 16.68 -7.21 -11.58
N ASP A 147 17.02 -7.18 -10.30
CA ASP A 147 16.94 -8.31 -9.39
C ASP A 147 16.36 -7.85 -8.03
N TRP A 148 15.75 -8.79 -7.31
CA TRP A 148 15.32 -8.59 -5.93
C TRP A 148 16.51 -8.75 -4.99
N ILE A 149 16.81 -7.70 -4.22
CA ILE A 149 17.82 -7.73 -3.17
C ILE A 149 17.12 -7.99 -1.84
N GLN A 150 17.47 -9.07 -1.16
CA GLN A 150 16.91 -9.38 0.14
C GLN A 150 17.39 -8.38 1.18
N ILE A 151 16.45 -7.86 1.96
CA ILE A 151 16.69 -6.97 3.09
C ILE A 151 16.37 -7.73 4.37
N GLY A 152 17.25 -7.60 5.37
CA GLY A 152 17.08 -8.26 6.66
C GLY A 152 15.78 -7.85 7.37
N GLY A 153 15.19 -8.77 8.13
CA GLY A 153 13.93 -8.58 8.83
C GLY A 153 12.83 -9.51 8.31
N LYS A 154 11.65 -9.43 8.93
CA LYS A 154 10.45 -10.19 8.52
C LYS A 154 9.20 -9.33 8.61
N LEU A 155 8.37 -9.32 7.57
CA LEU A 155 7.14 -8.53 7.49
C LEU A 155 5.97 -9.35 6.92
N LYS A 156 4.75 -9.05 7.39
CA LYS A 156 3.48 -9.49 6.79
C LYS A 156 3.09 -8.61 5.60
N GLN A 157 3.40 -7.32 5.68
CA GLN A 157 3.05 -6.31 4.67
C GLN A 157 4.16 -5.25 4.60
N ILE A 158 4.37 -4.68 3.42
CA ILE A 158 5.22 -3.51 3.18
C ILE A 158 4.47 -2.46 2.36
N TYR A 159 4.79 -1.19 2.59
CA TYR A 159 4.26 -0.05 1.85
C TYR A 159 5.37 0.99 1.66
N THR A 160 5.50 1.54 0.45
CA THR A 160 6.47 2.59 0.12
C THR A 160 5.82 3.72 -0.67
N SER A 161 6.16 4.96 -0.33
CA SER A 161 5.77 6.17 -1.06
C SER A 161 6.95 6.97 -1.61
N SER A 162 8.17 6.61 -1.22
CA SER A 162 9.44 7.08 -1.78
C SER A 162 10.58 6.16 -1.30
N GLU A 163 11.79 6.34 -1.84
CA GLU A 163 12.99 5.68 -1.32
C GLU A 163 13.20 5.90 0.19
N SER A 164 12.80 7.08 0.71
CA SER A 164 12.94 7.45 2.12
C SER A 164 11.74 7.08 3.00
N SER A 165 10.64 6.63 2.41
CA SER A 165 9.36 6.42 3.07
C SER A 165 8.91 4.99 2.84
N VAL A 166 9.39 4.08 3.69
CA VAL A 166 9.09 2.65 3.64
C VAL A 166 8.64 2.20 5.03
N VAL A 167 7.46 1.62 5.12
CA VAL A 167 6.86 1.09 6.35
C VAL A 167 6.34 -0.33 6.15
N GLY A 168 6.13 -1.05 7.24
CA GLY A 168 5.56 -2.38 7.16
C GLY A 168 4.98 -2.87 8.48
N ILE A 169 4.20 -3.94 8.37
CA ILE A 169 3.64 -4.68 9.51
C ILE A 169 4.53 -5.89 9.80
N GLY A 170 5.10 -5.94 11.01
CA GLY A 170 5.90 -7.07 11.49
C GLY A 170 5.08 -8.33 11.79
N ILE A 171 5.76 -9.43 12.12
CA ILE A 171 5.10 -10.71 12.41
C ILE A 171 4.13 -10.63 13.62
N ASN A 172 4.43 -9.73 14.57
CA ASN A 172 3.63 -9.50 15.78
C ASN A 172 2.72 -8.27 15.65
N ASN A 173 2.39 -7.84 14.43
CA ASN A 173 1.57 -6.65 14.14
C ASN A 173 2.19 -5.31 14.59
N ASN A 174 3.47 -5.31 14.95
CA ASN A 174 4.21 -4.09 15.24
C ASN A 174 4.46 -3.29 13.95
N VAL A 175 4.29 -1.98 14.03
CA VAL A 175 4.54 -1.08 12.88
C VAL A 175 6.01 -0.72 12.83
N LEU A 176 6.64 -0.93 11.67
CA LEU A 176 8.06 -0.71 11.44
C LEU A 176 8.26 0.32 10.32
N GLN A 177 9.26 1.20 10.45
CA GLN A 177 9.76 2.08 9.40
C GLN A 177 11.20 1.69 9.05
N TYR A 178 11.52 1.57 7.77
CA TYR A 178 12.89 1.39 7.32
C TYR A 178 13.59 2.74 7.23
N LYS A 179 14.73 2.87 7.91
CA LYS A 179 15.52 4.09 7.93
C LYS A 179 16.99 3.77 8.15
N ASP A 180 17.87 4.38 7.36
CA ASP A 180 19.33 4.28 7.48
C ASP A 180 19.84 2.82 7.59
N GLY A 181 19.23 1.92 6.81
CA GLY A 181 19.61 0.51 6.80
C GLY A 181 18.95 -0.38 7.85
N GLN A 182 18.08 0.19 8.71
CA GLN A 182 17.52 -0.51 9.87
C GLN A 182 15.99 -0.37 9.95
N TRP A 183 15.34 -1.34 10.60
CA TRP A 183 13.92 -1.27 10.94
C TRP A 183 13.72 -0.67 12.32
N LEU A 184 13.05 0.48 12.37
CA LEU A 184 12.69 1.17 13.61
C LEU A 184 11.21 0.94 13.91
N GLN A 185 10.89 0.63 15.16
CA GLN A 185 9.52 0.34 15.58
C GLN A 185 8.80 1.57 16.11
N TYR A 186 7.54 1.75 15.69
CA TYR A 186 6.61 2.63 16.40
C TYR A 186 6.08 1.91 17.63
N LYS A 187 6.18 2.58 18.79
CA LYS A 187 5.69 2.06 20.07
C LYS A 187 4.18 2.21 20.21
N ASP A 188 3.62 1.40 21.11
CA ASP A 188 2.26 1.51 21.63
C ASP A 188 1.16 1.48 20.55
N ILE A 189 1.44 0.83 19.42
CA ILE A 189 0.49 0.57 18.35
C ILE A 189 0.71 -0.83 17.78
N ILE A 190 -0.39 -1.50 17.45
CA ILE A 190 -0.40 -2.73 16.67
C ILE A 190 -1.43 -2.56 15.55
N LEU A 191 -1.03 -2.87 14.31
CA LEU A 191 -1.87 -2.68 13.13
C LEU A 191 -1.84 -3.94 12.26
N GLU A 192 -2.96 -4.24 11.62
CA GLU A 192 -3.07 -5.30 10.60
C GLU A 192 -2.77 -4.74 9.20
N ASN A 193 -2.94 -3.43 9.00
CA ASN A 193 -2.60 -2.74 7.75
C ASN A 193 -1.93 -1.39 8.05
N VAL A 194 -0.89 -1.03 7.28
CA VAL A 194 -0.25 0.30 7.33
C VAL A 194 0.03 0.82 5.93
N ALA A 195 -0.06 2.14 5.76
CA ALA A 195 0.39 2.85 4.59
C ALA A 195 1.06 4.16 5.01
N ILE A 196 1.97 4.67 4.18
CA ILE A 196 2.67 5.95 4.40
C ILE A 196 2.50 6.81 3.15
N SER A 197 2.13 8.08 3.33
CA SER A 197 1.97 9.02 2.22
C SER A 197 3.34 9.55 1.76
N ILE A 198 3.38 10.18 0.58
CA ILE A 198 4.58 10.91 0.12
C ILE A 198 4.93 12.10 1.04
N ASP A 199 3.96 12.57 1.85
CA ASP A 199 4.15 13.63 2.84
C ASP A 199 4.59 13.07 4.22
N ASN A 200 4.92 11.78 4.28
CA ASN A 200 5.36 11.02 5.46
C ASN A 200 4.33 10.82 6.58
N ASN A 201 3.05 11.07 6.34
CA ASN A 201 2.02 10.70 7.32
C ASN A 201 1.64 9.23 7.16
N LEU A 202 1.47 8.55 8.30
CA LEU A 202 1.08 7.15 8.33
C LEU A 202 -0.41 7.05 8.55
N TRP A 203 -0.99 6.07 7.88
CA TRP A 203 -2.34 5.59 8.09
C TRP A 203 -2.28 4.10 8.40
N GLY A 204 -3.19 3.61 9.21
CA GLY A 204 -3.35 2.18 9.36
C GLY A 204 -4.57 1.78 10.15
N ILE A 205 -4.73 0.47 10.24
CA ILE A 205 -5.94 -0.19 10.69
C ILE A 205 -5.54 -1.25 11.72
N ASP A 206 -6.22 -1.28 12.87
CA ASP A 206 -6.00 -2.31 13.89
C ASP A 206 -6.86 -3.57 13.67
N SER A 207 -6.74 -4.55 14.58
CA SER A 207 -7.51 -5.79 14.50
C SER A 207 -9.02 -5.64 14.78
N MET A 208 -9.45 -4.46 15.24
CA MET A 208 -10.86 -4.11 15.44
C MET A 208 -11.40 -3.27 14.26
N GLU A 209 -10.67 -3.20 13.15
CA GLU A 209 -10.98 -2.41 11.96
C GLU A 209 -10.94 -0.89 12.19
N GLU A 210 -10.42 -0.45 13.34
CA GLU A 210 -10.35 0.97 13.67
C GLU A 210 -9.20 1.65 12.95
N ILE A 211 -9.45 2.88 12.48
CA ILE A 211 -8.52 3.61 11.63
C ILE A 211 -7.71 4.59 12.48
N TYR A 212 -6.42 4.67 12.22
CA TYR A 212 -5.50 5.60 12.88
C TYR A 212 -4.64 6.34 11.87
N MET A 213 -4.33 7.59 12.20
CA MET A 213 -3.37 8.43 11.48
C MET A 213 -2.26 8.89 12.43
N PHE A 214 -1.02 8.89 11.95
CA PHE A 214 0.13 9.43 12.68
C PHE A 214 0.91 10.40 11.82
N GLN A 215 1.19 11.58 12.36
CA GLN A 215 1.98 12.61 11.68
C GLN A 215 3.35 12.73 12.37
N PRO A 216 4.45 12.27 11.74
CA PRO A 216 5.78 12.42 12.28
C PRO A 216 6.20 13.90 12.28
N ASN A 217 6.70 14.41 13.41
CA ASN A 217 7.33 15.73 13.46
C ASN A 217 8.68 15.67 12.72
N LEU A 218 8.79 16.43 11.62
CA LEU A 218 10.01 16.56 10.81
C LEU A 218 11.23 17.10 11.59
N LEU A 219 11.03 17.64 12.79
CA LEU A 219 12.07 18.30 13.61
C LEU A 219 12.76 17.38 14.64
N TYR A 220 12.28 16.15 14.86
CA TYR A 220 12.84 15.24 15.87
C TYR A 220 12.95 13.81 15.34
N THR A 221 13.75 13.64 14.30
CA THR A 221 14.07 12.33 13.72
C THR A 221 15.05 11.49 14.56
N SER A 222 15.47 11.97 15.73
CA SER A 222 16.46 11.32 16.62
C SER A 222 15.88 10.55 17.81
N ARG A 223 14.55 10.48 17.98
CA ARG A 223 13.93 9.74 19.11
C ARG A 223 12.78 8.84 18.65
N PHE A 224 13.13 7.82 17.87
CA PHE A 224 12.45 6.53 17.96
C PHE A 224 13.29 5.67 18.90
N VAL A 225 12.88 5.62 20.18
CA VAL A 225 13.44 4.71 21.19
C VAL A 225 12.31 4.08 21.93
#